data_AF-A0A8X6P0F3-F1
#
_entry.id   AF-A0A8X6P0F3-F1
#
_cell.length_a   1.000
_cell.length_b   1.000
_cell.length_c   1.000
_cell.angle_alpha   90.00
_cell.angle_beta   90.00
_cell.angle_gamma   90.00
#
_symmetry.space_group_name_H-M   'P 1'
#
loop_
_entity.id
_entity.type
_entity.pdbx_description
1 polymer ?
#
loop_
_entity_poly.entity_id
_entity_poly.type
_entity_poly.pdbx_seq_one_letter_code
_entity_poly.pdbx_strand_id
1 'polypeptide(L)'
;MQKDHEGRTALHHAAFIGNIDVVRYLVAYAPISVLDAQDDIMFHTALHRAVTRMDKVICSLLVSAGAALDIKDKQGYTAQELAEIMGDHVLAEYLKSVSNPVLL
;
A
#
# COMPACT_ATOMS: atom_id res chain seq x y z
N MET A 1 4.98 -8.67 14.49
CA MET A 1 5.61 -7.37 14.13
C MET A 1 5.14 -6.31 15.10
N GLN A 2 5.98 -5.32 15.38
CA GLN A 2 5.56 -4.17 16.19
C GLN A 2 4.66 -3.24 15.36
N LYS A 3 3.57 -2.80 15.96
CA LYS A 3 2.69 -1.74 15.49
C LYS A 3 2.78 -0.58 16.47
N ASP A 4 2.57 0.65 16.00
CA ASP A 4 2.38 1.79 16.91
C ASP A 4 0.96 1.78 17.51
N HIS A 5 0.62 2.80 18.30
CA HIS A 5 -0.68 2.93 18.96
C HIS A 5 -1.86 3.19 18.00
N GLU A 6 -1.59 3.45 16.72
CA GLU A 6 -2.59 3.57 15.65
C GLU A 6 -2.63 2.30 14.76
N GLY A 7 -1.97 1.23 15.19
CA GLY A 7 -1.93 -0.04 14.44
C GLY A 7 -1.01 -0.01 13.22
N ARG A 8 -0.22 1.06 13.01
CA ARG A 8 0.65 1.23 11.84
C ARG A 8 1.93 0.44 12.01
N THR A 9 2.32 -0.27 10.95
CA THR A 9 3.61 -0.96 10.85
C THR A 9 4.70 0.01 10.34
N ALA A 10 5.97 -0.41 10.43
CA ALA A 10 7.07 0.34 9.82
C ALA A 10 6.86 0.56 8.30
N LEU A 11 6.19 -0.39 7.62
CA LEU A 11 5.91 -0.27 6.18
C LEU A 11 4.88 0.81 5.87
N HIS A 12 3.87 1.02 6.74
CA HIS A 12 2.93 2.14 6.60
C HIS A 12 3.67 3.47 6.64
N HIS A 13 4.54 3.64 7.64
CA HIS A 13 5.32 4.86 7.82
C HIS A 13 6.28 5.09 6.67
N ALA A 14 7.03 4.06 6.25
CA ALA A 14 7.95 4.16 5.12
C ALA A 14 7.23 4.53 3.81
N ALA A 15 6.09 3.89 3.54
CA ALA A 15 5.26 4.17 2.39
C ALA A 15 4.66 5.59 2.43
N PHE A 16 4.23 6.07 3.59
CA PHE A 16 3.67 7.42 3.78
C PHE A 16 4.73 8.53 3.78
N ILE A 17 5.96 8.26 4.21
CA ILE A 17 7.06 9.22 4.20
C ILE A 17 7.74 9.29 2.83
N GLY A 18 7.67 8.24 2.01
CA GLY A 18 8.34 8.18 0.72
C GLY A 18 9.74 7.58 0.79
N ASN A 19 10.06 6.82 1.83
CA ASN A 19 11.40 6.28 2.03
C ASN A 19 11.58 4.96 1.26
N ILE A 20 11.95 5.08 -0.02
CA ILE A 20 12.10 3.96 -0.96
C ILE A 20 13.06 2.89 -0.43
N ASP A 21 14.17 3.27 0.19
CA ASP A 21 15.16 2.32 0.69
C ASP A 21 14.60 1.46 1.83
N VAL A 22 13.86 2.08 2.74
CA VAL A 22 13.18 1.37 3.82
C VAL A 22 12.04 0.50 3.28
N VAL A 23 11.28 0.98 2.29
CA VAL A 23 10.25 0.14 1.63
C VAL A 23 10.88 -1.09 1.00
N ARG A 24 11.97 -0.93 0.23
CA ARG A 24 12.70 -2.05 -0.39
C ARG A 24 13.21 -3.04 0.65
N TYR A 25 13.81 -2.55 1.73
CA TYR A 25 14.30 -3.39 2.82
C TYR A 25 13.16 -4.20 3.47
N LEU A 26 12.05 -3.53 3.80
CA LEU A 26 10.92 -4.18 4.47
C LEU A 26 10.23 -5.20 3.56
N VAL A 27 10.01 -4.88 2.28
CA VAL A 27 9.46 -5.81 1.29
C VAL A 27 10.33 -7.06 1.13
N ALA A 28 11.66 -6.91 1.17
CA ALA A 28 12.58 -8.03 0.96
C ALA A 28 12.74 -8.95 2.18
N TYR A 29 12.66 -8.41 3.40
CA TYR A 29 13.08 -9.13 4.61
C TYR A 29 12.01 -9.25 5.70
N ALA A 30 10.91 -8.52 5.60
CA ALA A 30 9.84 -8.59 6.58
C ALA A 30 8.81 -9.67 6.18
N PRO A 31 8.15 -10.35 7.14
CA PRO A 31 7.06 -11.27 6.84
C PRO A 31 6.02 -10.69 5.88
N ILE A 32 5.63 -11.48 4.86
CA ILE A 32 4.73 -11.05 3.77
C ILE A 32 3.38 -10.50 4.27
N SER A 33 2.92 -10.95 5.44
CA SER A 33 1.69 -10.45 6.08
C SER A 33 1.72 -8.96 6.43
N VAL A 34 2.88 -8.30 6.36
CA VAL A 34 3.00 -6.85 6.57
C VAL A 34 2.42 -6.02 5.42
N LEU A 35 2.39 -6.57 4.20
CA LEU A 35 1.94 -5.84 3.00
C LEU A 35 0.47 -5.46 3.11
N ASP A 36 -0.31 -6.37 3.69
CA ASP A 36 -1.78 -6.31 3.76
C ASP A 36 -2.28 -5.90 5.15
N ALA A 37 -1.36 -5.65 6.10
CA ALA A 37 -1.73 -5.16 7.41
C ALA A 37 -2.45 -3.82 7.28
N GLN A 38 -3.62 -3.70 7.91
CA GLN A 38 -4.35 -2.44 8.02
C GLN A 38 -3.99 -1.73 9.33
N ASP A 39 -3.89 -0.40 9.28
CA ASP A 39 -3.89 0.44 10.49
C ASP A 39 -5.28 0.50 11.13
N ASP A 40 -5.36 0.95 12.38
CA ASP A 40 -6.60 0.87 13.15
C ASP A 40 -7.50 2.11 12.97
N ILE A 41 -6.99 3.18 12.34
CA ILE A 41 -7.67 4.48 12.26
C ILE A 41 -8.49 4.61 10.97
N MET A 42 -7.85 4.32 9.85
CA MET A 42 -8.39 4.46 8.50
C MET A 42 -8.45 3.13 7.76
N PHE A 43 -7.98 2.04 8.37
CA PHE A 43 -7.86 0.74 7.73
C PHE A 43 -7.00 0.78 6.46
N HIS A 44 -6.07 1.74 6.38
CA HIS A 44 -5.15 1.82 5.27
C HIS A 44 -4.12 0.69 5.39
N THR A 45 -3.79 0.07 4.26
CA THR A 45 -2.56 -0.71 4.09
C THR A 45 -1.39 0.21 3.73
N ALA A 46 -0.19 -0.35 3.63
CA ALA A 46 0.95 0.38 3.08
C ALA A 46 0.70 0.91 1.66
N LEU A 47 -0.05 0.17 0.83
CA LEU A 47 -0.39 0.59 -0.53
C LEU A 47 -1.32 1.81 -0.53
N HIS A 48 -2.34 1.85 0.34
CA HIS A 48 -3.17 3.05 0.52
C HIS A 48 -2.32 4.26 0.95
N ARG A 49 -1.38 4.07 1.88
CA ARG A 49 -0.47 5.14 2.32
C ARG A 49 0.42 5.64 1.18
N ALA A 50 0.92 4.76 0.31
CA ALA A 50 1.69 5.15 -0.88
C ALA A 50 0.84 5.97 -1.87
N VAL A 51 -0.44 5.59 -2.07
CA VAL A 51 -1.40 6.34 -2.90
C VAL A 51 -1.64 7.74 -2.35
N THR A 52 -1.76 7.91 -1.03
CA THR A 52 -1.94 9.26 -0.44
C THR A 52 -0.78 10.22 -0.71
N ARG A 53 0.39 9.70 -1.11
CA ARG A 53 1.53 10.51 -1.56
C ARG A 53 1.60 10.73 -3.06
N MET A 54 0.78 10.03 -3.84
CA MET A 54 0.86 9.96 -5.30
C MET A 54 2.23 9.43 -5.79
N ASP A 55 2.87 8.55 -4.99
CA ASP A 55 4.20 8.01 -5.29
C ASP A 55 4.10 6.68 -6.06
N LYS A 56 4.17 6.77 -7.39
CA LYS A 56 4.10 5.61 -8.29
C LYS A 56 5.23 4.61 -8.06
N VAL A 57 6.41 5.04 -7.64
CA VAL A 57 7.55 4.14 -7.43
C VAL A 57 7.27 3.23 -6.25
N ILE A 58 6.83 3.81 -5.12
CA ILE A 58 6.49 3.00 -3.94
C ILE A 58 5.27 2.13 -4.19
N CYS A 59 4.24 2.64 -4.88
CA CYS A 59 3.10 1.81 -5.29
C CYS A 59 3.58 0.61 -6.09
N SER A 60 4.46 0.81 -7.08
CA SER A 60 4.98 -0.29 -7.91
C SER A 60 5.80 -1.31 -7.12
N LEU A 61 6.57 -0.88 -6.13
CA LEU A 61 7.35 -1.78 -5.27
C LEU A 61 6.44 -2.66 -4.41
N LEU A 62 5.39 -2.07 -3.82
CA LEU A 62 4.42 -2.80 -3.01
C LEU A 62 3.59 -3.78 -3.85
N VAL A 63 3.16 -3.36 -5.05
CA VAL A 63 2.46 -4.24 -6.00
C VAL A 63 3.36 -5.40 -6.43
N SER A 64 4.62 -5.12 -6.77
CA SER A 64 5.59 -6.15 -7.17
C SER A 64 5.94 -7.11 -6.01
N ALA A 65 5.74 -6.67 -4.76
CA ALA A 65 5.90 -7.48 -3.57
C ALA A 65 4.71 -8.41 -3.30
N GLY A 66 3.61 -8.25 -4.03
CA GLY A 66 2.37 -9.03 -3.83
C GLY A 66 1.38 -8.40 -2.85
N ALA A 67 1.41 -7.07 -2.66
CA ALA A 67 0.38 -6.40 -1.87
C ALA A 67 -1.00 -6.59 -2.51
N ALA A 68 -2.00 -6.94 -1.70
CA ALA A 68 -3.37 -7.12 -2.16
C ALA A 68 -3.97 -5.79 -2.66
N LEU A 69 -4.66 -5.86 -3.80
CA LEU A 69 -5.25 -4.70 -4.48
C LEU A 69 -6.72 -4.47 -4.12
N ASP A 70 -7.36 -5.45 -3.50
CA ASP A 70 -8.80 -5.51 -3.23
C ASP A 70 -9.15 -5.17 -1.77
N ILE A 71 -8.15 -4.96 -0.91
CA ILE A 71 -8.36 -4.51 0.47
C ILE A 71 -8.96 -3.11 0.44
N LYS A 72 -10.04 -2.92 1.21
CA LYS A 72 -10.76 -1.65 1.33
C LYS A 72 -10.38 -0.92 2.61
N ASP A 73 -10.21 0.39 2.51
CA ASP A 73 -10.09 1.31 3.64
C ASP A 73 -11.41 1.45 4.42
N LYS A 74 -11.40 2.31 5.44
CA LYS A 74 -12.56 2.60 6.29
C LYS A 74 -13.73 3.25 5.54
N GLN A 75 -13.47 3.90 4.42
CA GLN A 75 -14.50 4.49 3.55
C GLN A 75 -15.02 3.48 2.50
N GLY A 76 -14.43 2.29 2.44
CA GLY A 76 -14.82 1.24 1.51
C GLY A 76 -14.08 1.28 0.17
N TYR A 77 -13.03 2.09 0.05
CA TYR A 77 -12.25 2.27 -1.17
C TYR A 77 -11.02 1.36 -1.16
N THR A 78 -10.75 0.72 -2.29
CA THR A 78 -9.44 0.13 -2.59
C THR A 78 -8.39 1.21 -2.82
N ALA A 79 -7.10 0.83 -2.86
CA ALA A 79 -6.04 1.76 -3.19
C ALA A 79 -6.21 2.40 -4.58
N GLN A 80 -6.75 1.66 -5.55
CA GLN A 80 -7.07 2.20 -6.89
C GLN A 80 -8.20 3.22 -6.84
N GLU A 81 -9.30 2.90 -6.16
CA GLU A 81 -10.44 3.81 -6.01
C GLU A 81 -10.04 5.08 -5.24
N LEU A 82 -9.17 4.93 -4.23
CA LEU A 82 -8.59 6.08 -3.52
C LEU A 82 -7.79 6.99 -4.45
N ALA A 83 -7.00 6.42 -5.38
CA ALA A 83 -6.27 7.21 -6.37
C ALA A 83 -7.21 7.99 -7.30
N GLU A 84 -8.35 7.41 -7.71
CA GLU A 84 -9.39 8.11 -8.48
C GLU A 84 -10.00 9.28 -7.69
N ILE A 85 -10.36 9.05 -6.42
CA ILE A 85 -10.93 10.09 -5.54
C ILE A 85 -9.94 11.24 -5.34
N MET A 86 -8.64 10.95 -5.33
CA MET A 86 -7.58 11.95 -5.24
C MET A 86 -7.23 12.63 -6.59
N GLY A 87 -7.81 12.17 -7.70
CA GLY A 87 -7.58 12.72 -9.04
C GLY A 87 -6.29 12.26 -9.72
N ASP A 88 -5.60 11.25 -9.21
CA ASP A 88 -4.43 10.66 -9.87
C ASP A 88 -4.86 9.53 -10.82
N HIS A 89 -5.52 9.91 -11.92
CA HIS A 89 -6.04 8.97 -12.91
C HIS A 89 -4.94 8.08 -13.53
N VAL A 90 -3.69 8.56 -13.58
CA VAL A 90 -2.59 7.75 -14.12
C VAL A 90 -2.15 6.68 -13.12
N LEU A 91 -2.08 6.99 -11.83
CA LEU A 91 -1.83 5.98 -10.80
C LEU A 91 -3.00 5.02 -10.66
N ALA A 92 -4.24 5.51 -10.74
CA ALA A 92 -5.43 4.69 -10.71
C ALA A 92 -5.46 3.71 -11.89
N GLU A 93 -5.19 4.17 -13.11
CA GLU A 93 -5.11 3.30 -14.28
C GLU A 93 -3.96 2.29 -14.15
N TYR A 94 -2.81 2.70 -13.60
CA TYR A 94 -1.73 1.77 -13.28
C TYR A 94 -2.21 0.66 -12.32
N LEU A 95 -2.80 1.02 -11.17
CA LEU A 95 -3.29 0.08 -10.16
C LEU A 95 -4.43 -0.82 -10.67
N LYS A 96 -5.23 -0.33 -11.61
CA LYS A 96 -6.26 -1.11 -12.31
C LYS A 96 -5.66 -2.08 -13.33
N SER A 97 -4.60 -1.67 -14.02
CA SER A 97 -3.95 -2.46 -15.07
C SER A 97 -3.11 -3.61 -14.52
N VAL A 98 -2.59 -3.47 -13.31
CA VAL A 98 -1.82 -4.53 -12.66
C VAL A 98 -2.76 -5.63 -12.20
N SER A 99 -2.62 -6.81 -12.81
CA SER A 99 -3.22 -8.04 -12.28
C SER A 99 -2.41 -8.45 -11.04
N ASN A 100 -3.10 -8.75 -9.94
CA ASN A 100 -2.49 -9.59 -8.91
C ASN A 100 -2.26 -10.95 -9.58
N PRO A 101 -1.01 -11.42 -9.78
CA PRO A 101 -0.83 -12.81 -10.11
C PRO A 101 -1.27 -13.56 -8.85
N VAL A 102 -2.53 -13.98 -8.83
CA VAL A 102 -2.99 -14.97 -7.87
C VAL A 102 -2.01 -16.11 -7.99
N LEU A 103 -1.13 -16.26 -7.01
CA LEU A 103 -0.33 -17.46 -6.89
C LEU A 103 -1.35 -18.58 -6.65
N LEU A 104 -1.68 -19.29 -7.74
CA LEU A 104 -2.38 -20.56 -7.71
C LEU A 104 -1.60 -21.57 -6.88
#